data_AF-A0A7X6TNN0-F1
#
_entry.id   AF-A0A7X6TNN0-F1
#
_cell.length_a   1.000
_cell.length_b   1.000
_cell.length_c   1.000
_cell.angle_alpha   90.00
_cell.angle_beta   90.00
_cell.angle_gamma   90.00
#
_symmetry.space_group_name_H-M   'P 1'
#
loop_
_entity.id
_entity.type
_entity.pdbx_description
1 polymer ?
#
loop_
_entity_poly.entity_id
_entity_poly.type
_entity_poly.pdbx_seq_one_letter_code
_entity_poly.pdbx_strand_id
1 'polypeptide(L)'
;MEILCLLICAVLAYLIGAIPWAIIISRLFFHIDVRDYGSRNAGGTNAGRVMGKRIGLLVIVLDTCKILIIFLLNRLIIFNFFGFTSADMIYTYCQLLSTVCATLGHCYPIYCSFKGGKAVSCSTGFVAFTNWI
;
A
#
# COMPACT_ATOMS: atom_id res chain seq x y z
N MET A 1 -11.12 6.99 22.61
CA MET A 1 -11.15 7.54 21.24
C MET A 1 -9.88 7.23 20.46
N GLU A 2 -8.70 7.39 21.06
CA GLU A 2 -7.40 7.09 20.42
C GLU A 2 -7.28 5.65 19.88
N ILE A 3 -7.59 4.64 20.71
CA ILE A 3 -7.52 3.23 20.30
C ILE A 3 -8.43 2.95 19.09
N LEU A 4 -9.64 3.51 19.10
CA LEU A 4 -10.58 3.37 17.99
C LEU A 4 -10.03 4.01 16.71
N CYS A 5 -9.43 5.20 16.80
CA CYS A 5 -8.78 5.88 15.69
C CYS A 5 -7.64 5.03 15.11
N LEU A 6 -6.77 4.48 15.97
CA LEU A 6 -5.67 3.59 15.57
C LEU A 6 -6.18 2.36 14.82
N LEU A 7 -7.20 1.68 15.35
CA LEU A 7 -7.76 0.48 14.72
C LEU A 7 -8.37 0.79 13.35
N ILE A 8 -9.11 1.89 13.22
CA ILE A 8 -9.70 2.31 11.94
C ILE A 8 -8.61 2.59 10.91
N CYS A 9 -7.60 3.39 11.27
CA CYS A 9 -6.49 3.72 10.37
C CYS A 9 -5.72 2.45 9.95
N ALA A 10 -5.42 1.56 10.90
CA ALA A 10 -4.72 0.31 10.65
C ALA A 10 -5.48 -0.62 9.68
N VAL A 11 -6.79 -0.81 9.91
CA VAL A 11 -7.64 -1.66 9.04
C VAL A 11 -7.73 -1.08 7.64
N LEU A 12 -8.01 0.23 7.51
CA LEU A 12 -8.09 0.88 6.21
C LEU A 12 -6.76 0.83 5.46
N ALA A 13 -5.64 1.04 6.17
CA ALA A 13 -4.32 0.95 5.58
C ALA A 13 -4.00 -0.46 5.08
N TYR A 14 -4.37 -1.51 5.83
CA TYR A 14 -4.24 -2.89 5.36
C TYR A 14 -5.04 -3.13 4.07
N LEU A 15 -6.31 -2.73 4.04
CA LEU A 15 -7.18 -2.94 2.89
C LEU A 15 -6.67 -2.20 1.65
N ILE A 16 -6.24 -0.94 1.79
CA ILE A 16 -5.68 -0.16 0.68
C ILE A 16 -4.31 -0.74 0.25
N GLY A 17 -3.46 -1.10 1.21
CA GLY A 17 -2.17 -1.75 0.95
C GLY A 17 -2.32 -3.09 0.22
N ALA A 18 -3.39 -3.83 0.52
CA ALA A 18 -3.72 -5.12 -0.09
C ALA A 18 -4.15 -5.05 -1.55
N ILE A 19 -4.35 -3.86 -2.13
CA ILE A 19 -4.62 -3.71 -3.57
C ILE A 19 -3.38 -4.17 -4.37
N PRO A 20 -3.47 -5.26 -5.15
CA PRO A 20 -2.31 -5.87 -5.79
C PRO A 20 -2.19 -5.42 -7.25
N TRP A 21 -1.67 -4.21 -7.48
CA TRP A 21 -1.62 -3.57 -8.80
C TRP A 21 -0.97 -4.43 -9.89
N ALA A 22 0.09 -5.17 -9.56
CA ALA A 22 0.74 -6.08 -10.52
C ALA A 22 -0.22 -7.16 -11.04
N ILE A 23 -1.06 -7.72 -10.16
CA ILE A 23 -2.03 -8.77 -10.50
C ILE A 23 -3.24 -8.17 -11.22
N ILE A 24 -3.73 -7.02 -10.75
CA ILE A 24 -4.84 -6.31 -11.40
C ILE A 24 -4.48 -6.00 -12.85
N ILE A 25 -3.33 -5.37 -13.08
CA ILE A 25 -2.90 -4.97 -14.42
C ILE A 25 -2.65 -6.20 -15.29
N SER A 26 -1.99 -7.24 -14.76
CA SER A 26 -1.71 -8.44 -15.56
C SER A 26 -2.97 -9.17 -15.99
N ARG A 27 -3.97 -9.29 -15.10
CA ARG A 27 -5.21 -9.98 -15.42
C ARG A 27 -6.10 -9.19 -16.36
N LEU A 28 -6.19 -7.87 -16.16
CA LEU A 28 -7.09 -7.02 -16.95
C LEU A 28 -6.56 -6.74 -18.36
N PHE A 29 -5.26 -6.49 -18.51
CA PHE A 29 -4.69 -6.03 -19.78
C PHE A 29 -3.88 -7.09 -20.53
N PHE A 30 -3.40 -8.12 -19.82
CA PHE A 30 -2.57 -9.18 -20.40
C PHE A 30 -3.19 -10.58 -20.28
N HIS A 31 -4.36 -10.69 -19.64
CA HIS A 31 -5.09 -11.95 -19.43
C HIS A 31 -4.25 -13.07 -18.78
N ILE A 32 -3.28 -12.69 -17.94
CA ILE A 32 -2.40 -13.62 -17.22
C ILE A 32 -2.33 -13.27 -15.72
N ASP A 33 -1.97 -14.22 -14.88
CA ASP A 33 -1.52 -13.95 -13.52
C ASP A 33 0.00 -13.78 -13.51
N VAL A 34 0.49 -12.58 -13.19
CA VAL A 34 1.93 -12.27 -13.16
C VAL A 34 2.73 -13.19 -12.22
N ARG A 35 2.07 -13.84 -11.26
CA ARG A 35 2.72 -14.77 -10.31
C ARG A 35 3.06 -16.12 -10.93
N ASP A 36 2.50 -16.45 -12.09
CA ASP A 36 2.84 -17.69 -12.80
C ASP A 36 4.10 -17.53 -13.68
N TYR A 37 4.58 -16.29 -13.85
CA TYR A 37 5.67 -15.94 -14.76
C TYR A 37 6.85 -15.23 -14.05
N GLY A 38 8.01 -15.27 -14.71
CA GLY A 38 9.21 -14.59 -14.25
C GLY A 38 9.65 -15.05 -12.85
N SER A 39 9.84 -14.10 -11.94
CA SER A 39 10.22 -14.38 -10.55
C SER A 39 9.03 -14.79 -9.66
N ARG A 40 7.84 -14.97 -10.23
CA ARG A 40 6.60 -15.36 -9.53
C ARG A 40 6.15 -14.40 -8.41
N ASN A 41 6.64 -13.16 -8.45
CA ASN A 41 6.34 -12.14 -7.45
C ASN A 41 5.31 -11.14 -7.99
N ALA A 42 4.36 -10.69 -7.16
CA ALA A 42 3.35 -9.69 -7.54
C ALA A 42 3.86 -8.24 -7.36
N GLY A 43 5.08 -7.95 -7.82
CA GLY A 43 5.70 -6.63 -7.68
C GLY A 43 6.17 -6.05 -9.02
N GLY A 44 6.44 -4.75 -9.03
CA GLY A 44 6.77 -4.01 -10.24
C GLY A 44 7.99 -4.51 -11.02
N THR A 45 9.02 -5.03 -10.35
CA THR A 45 10.16 -5.62 -11.05
C THR A 45 9.77 -6.86 -11.87
N ASN A 46 8.89 -7.72 -11.34
CA ASN A 46 8.43 -8.90 -12.08
C ASN A 46 7.45 -8.48 -13.19
N ALA A 47 6.54 -7.55 -12.90
CA ALA A 47 5.69 -6.94 -13.92
C ALA A 47 6.52 -6.35 -15.08
N GLY A 48 7.65 -5.70 -14.79
CA GLY A 48 8.58 -5.19 -15.79
C GLY A 48 9.24 -6.28 -16.64
N ARG A 49 9.53 -7.44 -16.05
CA ARG A 49 10.10 -8.61 -16.76
C ARG A 49 9.06 -9.29 -17.65
N VAL A 50 7.82 -9.41 -17.18
CA VAL A 50 6.76 -10.17 -17.85
C VAL A 50 5.99 -9.33 -18.87
N MET A 51 5.69 -8.07 -18.54
CA MET A 51 4.80 -7.19 -19.31
C MET A 51 5.51 -5.93 -19.85
N GLY A 52 6.83 -5.83 -19.67
CA GLY A 52 7.66 -4.73 -20.17
C GLY A 52 7.89 -3.60 -19.17
N LYS A 53 9.01 -2.87 -19.37
CA LYS A 53 9.53 -1.86 -18.42
C LYS A 53 8.52 -0.77 -18.05
N ARG A 54 7.70 -0.31 -19.02
CA ARG A 54 6.68 0.73 -18.78
C ARG A 54 5.61 0.26 -17.79
N ILE A 55 5.16 -0.98 -17.91
CA ILE A 55 4.19 -1.58 -16.99
C ILE A 55 4.82 -1.82 -15.63
N GLY A 56 6.07 -2.28 -15.59
CA GLY A 56 6.82 -2.41 -14.35
C GLY A 56 6.91 -1.09 -13.57
N LEU A 57 7.22 0.01 -14.27
CA LEU A 57 7.27 1.34 -13.68
C LEU A 57 5.89 1.79 -13.18
N LEU A 58 4.83 1.59 -13.96
CA LEU A 58 3.46 1.90 -13.56
C LEU A 58 3.08 1.19 -12.26
N VAL A 59 3.35 -0.11 -12.15
CA VAL A 59 3.09 -0.89 -10.93
C VAL A 59 3.85 -0.32 -9.74
N ILE A 60 5.13 0.03 -9.90
CA ILE A 60 5.92 0.65 -8.82
C ILE A 60 5.27 1.95 -8.37
N VAL A 61 4.91 2.84 -9.31
CA VAL A 61 4.26 4.12 -8.99
C VAL A 61 2.96 3.89 -8.25
N LEU A 62 2.09 3.00 -8.72
CA LEU A 62 0.80 2.71 -8.07
C LEU A 62 0.97 2.09 -6.67
N ASP A 63 1.91 1.15 -6.50
CA ASP A 63 2.23 0.55 -5.21
C ASP A 63 2.87 1.55 -4.23
N THR A 64 3.55 2.58 -4.73
CA THR A 64 4.06 3.69 -3.92
C THR A 64 2.94 4.69 -3.59
N CYS A 65 2.10 5.05 -4.56
CA CYS A 65 1.01 6.02 -4.40
C CYS A 65 -0.07 5.57 -3.40
N LYS A 66 -0.31 4.27 -3.25
CA LYS A 66 -1.28 3.81 -2.23
C LYS A 66 -0.85 4.17 -0.81
N ILE A 67 0.45 4.31 -0.52
CA ILE A 67 0.93 4.80 0.78
C ILE A 67 0.57 6.28 0.97
N LEU A 68 0.75 7.11 -0.07
CA LEU A 68 0.31 8.51 -0.03
C LEU A 68 -1.20 8.62 0.23
N ILE A 69 -2.00 7.79 -0.44
CA ILE A 69 -3.46 7.75 -0.24
C ILE A 69 -3.79 7.41 1.22
N ILE A 70 -3.11 6.43 1.81
CA ILE A 70 -3.31 6.06 3.21
C ILE A 70 -2.98 7.22 4.15
N PHE A 71 -1.87 7.93 3.92
CA PHE A 71 -1.47 9.06 4.76
C PHE A 71 -2.46 10.23 4.69
N LEU A 72 -2.92 10.56 3.48
CA LEU A 72 -3.94 11.59 3.28
C LEU A 72 -5.26 11.19 3.93
N LEU A 73 -5.68 9.93 3.77
CA LEU A 73 -6.90 9.41 4.37
C LEU A 73 -6.83 9.43 5.90
N ASN A 74 -5.73 8.97 6.47
CA ASN A 74 -5.49 9.03 7.92
C ASN A 74 -5.58 10.47 8.42
N ARG A 75 -4.93 11.43 7.74
CA ARG A 75 -5.02 12.85 8.13
C ARG A 75 -6.47 13.34 8.15
N LEU A 76 -7.27 13.00 7.13
CA LEU A 76 -8.69 13.37 7.09
C LEU A 76 -9.50 12.71 8.21
N ILE A 77 -9.25 11.44 8.51
CA ILE A 77 -9.94 10.69 9.57
C ILE A 77 -9.60 11.26 10.94
N ILE A 78 -8.30 11.38 11.22
CA ILE A 78 -7.75 11.80 12.51
C ILE A 78 -8.23 13.23 12.84
N PHE A 79 -8.17 14.14 11.87
CA PHE A 79 -8.57 15.54 12.07
C PHE A 79 -10.09 15.71 12.12
N ASN A 80 -10.84 15.24 11.11
CA ASN A 80 -12.26 15.57 10.99
C ASN A 80 -13.17 14.73 11.90
N PHE A 81 -12.79 13.48 12.24
CA PHE A 81 -13.65 12.59 13.01
C PHE A 81 -13.21 12.45 14.46
N PHE A 82 -11.91 12.56 14.74
CA PHE A 82 -11.36 12.40 16.09
C PHE A 82 -10.85 13.70 16.71
N GLY A 83 -10.70 14.78 15.91
CA GLY A 83 -10.27 16.09 16.39
C GLY A 83 -8.79 16.17 16.78
N PHE A 84 -7.99 15.15 16.46
CA PHE A 84 -6.56 15.18 16.71
C PHE A 84 -5.82 15.87 15.56
N THR A 85 -4.72 16.52 15.90
CA THR A 85 -3.86 17.29 15.01
C THR A 85 -2.53 16.59 14.80
N SER A 86 -1.70 17.11 13.89
CA SER A 86 -0.33 16.61 13.69
C SER A 86 0.60 16.84 14.89
N ALA A 87 0.20 17.67 15.87
CA ALA A 87 0.95 17.86 17.11
C ALA A 87 0.71 16.72 18.13
N ASP A 88 -0.39 15.97 17.99
CA ASP A 88 -0.74 14.89 18.91
C ASP A 88 0.03 13.61 18.58
N MET A 89 0.62 12.96 19.59
CA MET A 89 1.40 11.72 19.37
C MET A 89 0.61 10.61 18.68
N ILE A 90 -0.72 10.57 18.89
CA ILE A 90 -1.61 9.59 18.27
C ILE A 90 -1.57 9.66 16.74
N TYR A 91 -1.35 10.85 16.16
CA TYR A 91 -1.22 11.03 14.72
C TYR A 91 -0.02 10.26 14.18
N THR A 92 1.15 10.44 14.80
CA THR A 92 2.39 9.72 14.45
C THR A 92 2.22 8.21 14.59
N TYR A 93 1.61 7.74 15.68
CA TYR A 93 1.34 6.32 15.87
C TYR A 93 0.39 5.74 14.81
N CYS A 94 -0.63 6.49 14.41
CA CYS A 94 -1.52 6.07 13.33
C CYS A 94 -0.77 5.93 12.00
N GLN A 95 0.12 6.86 11.64
CA GLN A 95 0.86 6.80 10.37
C GLN A 95 1.89 5.66 10.36
N LEU A 96 2.62 5.44 11.46
CA LEU A 96 3.56 4.33 11.60
C LEU A 96 2.85 2.97 11.52
N LEU A 97 1.79 2.78 12.31
CA LEU A 97 1.03 1.53 12.31
C LEU A 97 0.39 1.27 10.95
N SER A 98 -0.17 2.30 10.33
CA SER A 98 -0.76 2.20 8.99
C SER A 98 0.26 1.78 7.94
N THR A 99 1.51 2.25 8.03
CA THR A 99 2.58 1.82 7.12
C THR A 99 2.87 0.33 7.26
N VAL A 100 2.95 -0.17 8.50
CA VAL A 100 3.14 -1.60 8.78
C VAL A 100 1.97 -2.40 8.21
N CYS A 101 0.73 -1.99 8.50
CA CYS A 101 -0.48 -2.63 8.01
C CYS A 101 -0.57 -2.62 6.48
N ALA A 102 -0.23 -1.50 5.82
CA ALA A 102 -0.21 -1.39 4.37
C ALA A 102 0.82 -2.33 3.72
N THR A 103 2.01 -2.41 4.32
CA THR A 103 3.08 -3.32 3.91
C THR A 103 2.63 -4.78 4.06
N LEU A 104 2.01 -5.12 5.19
CA LEU A 104 1.42 -6.44 5.42
C LEU A 104 0.33 -6.74 4.40
N GLY A 105 -0.54 -5.77 4.09
CA GLY A 105 -1.54 -5.89 3.04
C GLY A 105 -0.92 -6.18 1.68
N HIS A 106 0.12 -5.45 1.28
CA HIS A 106 0.78 -5.68 0.00
C HIS A 106 1.48 -7.04 -0.08
N CYS A 107 2.06 -7.54 1.02
CA CYS A 107 2.68 -8.87 1.08
C CYS A 107 1.63 -10.00 1.12
N TYR A 108 0.57 -9.79 1.90
CA TYR A 108 -0.49 -10.75 2.17
C TYR A 108 -1.87 -10.16 1.83
N PRO A 109 -2.14 -9.91 0.54
CA PRO A 109 -3.37 -9.26 0.10
C PRO A 109 -4.55 -10.20 0.25
N ILE A 110 -5.54 -9.78 1.03
CA ILE A 110 -6.78 -10.55 1.24
C ILE A 110 -7.51 -10.85 -0.08
N TYR A 111 -7.39 -9.97 -1.07
CA TYR A 111 -8.03 -10.09 -2.38
C TYR A 111 -7.38 -11.14 -3.31
N CYS A 112 -6.19 -11.64 -2.97
CA CYS A 112 -5.38 -12.48 -3.86
C CYS A 112 -4.78 -13.69 -3.12
N SER A 113 -5.59 -14.31 -2.26
CA SER A 113 -5.22 -15.52 -1.49
C SER A 113 -3.97 -15.33 -0.65
N PHE A 114 -3.76 -14.12 -0.11
CA PHE A 114 -2.63 -13.76 0.72
C PHE A 114 -1.25 -13.99 0.07
N LYS A 115 -1.19 -13.96 -1.27
CA LYS A 115 0.05 -14.12 -2.05
C LYS A 115 0.32 -12.85 -2.85
N GLY A 116 1.06 -11.92 -2.26
CA GLY A 116 1.35 -10.59 -2.80
C GLY A 116 2.82 -10.38 -3.18
N GLY A 117 3.28 -9.14 -2.99
CA GLY A 117 4.64 -8.70 -3.32
C GLY A 117 5.59 -8.73 -2.12
N LYS A 118 6.75 -8.05 -2.25
CA LYS A 118 7.79 -7.95 -1.21
C LYS A 118 7.86 -6.57 -0.52
N ALA A 119 6.88 -5.72 -0.81
CA ALA A 119 6.70 -4.39 -0.21
C ALA A 119 7.82 -3.36 -0.42
N VAL A 120 8.79 -3.60 -1.31
CA VAL A 120 9.86 -2.62 -1.61
C VAL A 120 9.28 -1.26 -2.03
N SER A 121 8.32 -1.23 -2.95
CA SER A 121 7.66 0.01 -3.41
C SER A 121 6.80 0.67 -2.32
N CYS A 122 6.26 -0.10 -1.37
CA CYS A 122 5.54 0.42 -0.21
C CYS A 122 6.53 1.11 0.76
N SER A 123 7.67 0.46 1.05
CA SER A 123 8.74 1.05 1.85
C SER A 123 9.30 2.32 1.22
N THR A 124 9.43 2.37 -0.11
CA THR A 124 9.80 3.60 -0.83
C THR A 124 8.77 4.71 -0.62
N GLY A 125 7.48 4.40 -0.69
CA GLY A 125 6.41 5.36 -0.40
C GLY A 125 6.47 5.89 1.02
N PHE A 126 6.71 5.01 2.01
CA PHE A 126 6.91 5.43 3.40
C PHE A 126 8.03 6.47 3.52
N VAL A 127 9.23 6.15 3.04
CA VAL A 127 10.39 7.06 3.13
C VAL A 127 10.14 8.36 2.36
N ALA A 128 9.48 8.29 1.21
CA ALA A 128 9.21 9.47 0.39
C ALA A 128 8.21 10.43 1.04
N PHE A 129 7.16 9.90 1.68
CA PHE A 129 6.04 10.70 2.17
C PHE A 129 6.08 10.96 3.68
N THR A 130 6.89 10.24 4.46
CA THR A 130 6.95 10.42 5.91
C THR A 130 7.42 11.81 6.34
N ASN A 131 8.20 12.51 5.52
CA ASN A 131 8.65 13.90 5.81
C ASN A 131 7.58 14.95 5.44
N TRP A 132 6.50 14.55 4.78
CA TRP A 132 5.41 15.41 4.34
C TRP A 132 4.20 15.35 5.29
N ILE A 133 4.40 14.69 6.45
CA ILE A 133 3.43 14.37 7.50
C ILE A 133 3.79 15.17 8.74
#